data_AF-A0A661BVQ6-F1
#
_entry.id   AF-A0A661BVQ6-F1
#
_cell.length_a   1.000
_cell.length_b   1.000
_cell.length_c   1.000
_cell.angle_alpha   90.00
_cell.angle_beta   90.00
_cell.angle_gamma   90.00
#
_symmetry.space_group_name_H-M   'P 1'
#
loop_
_entity.id
_entity.type
_entity.pdbx_description
1 polymer ?
#
loop_
_entity_poly.entity_id
_entity_poly.type
_entity_poly.pdbx_seq_one_letter_code
_entity_poly.pdbx_strand_id
1 'polypeptide(L)'
;MFIAKDLFQFKSLFVNQLKNMMSADELGAFILVLANSHQDVFLKNVLQDDLTSTFVALKDNFIAGKLNATQDDSDVFKQLIDVELEDIPAWSYKTIGNWEVVYNSMRQLRPARTSSQTLTTIKQPYDEAKFHFNKAFLKPEILWQGIYKKLKLRVLFNKFPFSDYHLLIVVSPEKNSSQLLTQEIHQYAYEMTNSVSEVFPGFGLGFNSLAAGASVNHLHFQGFIRDQALPIENRRWKHHGGDADYPLTVKCFTDADLAWDYMNDLISQDIAFNCLYRKNSCYIIPRKYQGAVKLPGWLTGAGWLDVAGVMTVSDEETFNSIDEQSVTQALGLLFKS
;
A
#
# COMPACT_ATOMS: atom_id res chain seq x y z
N MET A 1 9.92 -9.79 -19.18
CA MET A 1 10.58 -9.09 -18.06
C MET A 1 9.54 -8.25 -17.35
N PHE A 2 9.43 -8.37 -16.03
CA PHE A 2 8.68 -7.39 -15.21
C PHE A 2 9.59 -6.16 -14.97
N ILE A 3 9.06 -4.96 -14.75
CA ILE A 3 9.72 -3.66 -14.47
C ILE A 3 11.22 -3.49 -14.85
N ALA A 4 12.14 -4.24 -14.23
CA ALA A 4 13.58 -4.20 -14.45
C ALA A 4 14.23 -5.61 -14.43
N LYS A 5 15.50 -5.71 -14.86
CA LYS A 5 16.24 -6.99 -14.95
C LYS A 5 16.76 -7.51 -13.61
N ASP A 6 16.94 -6.63 -12.63
CA ASP A 6 17.47 -6.92 -11.30
C ASP A 6 17.07 -5.78 -10.34
N LEU A 7 17.29 -6.00 -9.04
CA LEU A 7 16.92 -5.03 -8.00
C LEU A 7 17.66 -3.70 -8.12
N PHE A 8 18.90 -3.69 -8.60
CA PHE A 8 19.68 -2.46 -8.77
C PHE A 8 19.08 -1.58 -9.87
N GLN A 9 18.75 -2.17 -11.01
CA GLN A 9 18.07 -1.50 -12.12
C GLN A 9 16.67 -1.05 -11.72
N PHE A 10 15.95 -1.84 -10.91
CA PHE A 10 14.66 -1.41 -10.35
C PHE A 10 14.82 -0.15 -9.50
N LYS A 11 15.73 -0.14 -8.52
CA LYS A 11 15.93 1.02 -7.63
C LYS A 11 16.38 2.26 -8.41
N SER A 12 17.25 2.08 -9.41
CA SER A 12 17.67 3.16 -10.31
C SER A 12 16.50 3.71 -11.11
N LEU A 13 15.64 2.85 -11.68
CA LEU A 13 14.45 3.26 -12.41
C LEU A 13 13.44 3.97 -11.50
N PHE A 14 13.23 3.47 -10.28
CA PHE A 14 12.34 4.05 -9.28
C PHE A 14 12.75 5.49 -8.96
N VAL A 15 14.03 5.72 -8.63
CA VAL A 15 14.57 7.06 -8.37
C VAL A 15 14.47 7.95 -9.60
N ASN A 16 14.91 7.48 -10.76
CA ASN A 16 14.90 8.29 -11.98
C ASN A 16 13.49 8.72 -12.37
N GLN A 17 12.51 7.85 -12.21
CA GLN A 17 11.13 8.19 -12.54
C GLN A 17 10.54 9.19 -11.54
N LEU A 18 10.85 9.09 -10.24
CA LEU A 18 10.51 10.14 -9.27
C LEU A 18 11.16 11.47 -9.63
N LYS A 19 12.43 11.46 -10.06
CA LYS A 19 13.11 12.69 -10.50
C LYS A 19 12.41 13.32 -11.71
N ASN A 20 11.99 12.50 -12.66
CA ASN A 20 11.29 12.98 -13.87
C ASN A 20 9.89 13.56 -13.58
N MET A 21 9.30 13.29 -12.41
CA MET A 21 8.01 13.86 -12.00
C MET A 21 8.12 15.25 -11.40
N MET A 22 9.32 15.69 -10.98
CA MET A 22 9.47 17.00 -10.37
C MET A 22 9.31 18.11 -11.39
N SER A 23 8.39 19.02 -11.10
CA SER A 23 8.05 20.17 -11.94
C SER A 23 7.64 21.33 -11.03
N ALA A 24 7.91 22.55 -11.47
CA ALA A 24 7.54 23.77 -10.78
C ALA A 24 6.03 24.11 -10.86
N ASP A 25 5.24 23.27 -11.56
CA ASP A 25 3.82 23.53 -11.82
C ASP A 25 2.87 22.43 -11.29
N GLU A 26 3.38 21.32 -10.77
CA GLU A 26 2.59 20.12 -10.46
C GLU A 26 2.65 19.74 -8.96
N LEU A 27 1.74 20.31 -8.15
CA LEU A 27 1.68 20.03 -6.71
C LEU A 27 1.49 18.55 -6.39
N GLY A 28 0.60 17.88 -7.12
CA GLY A 28 0.28 16.48 -6.87
C GLY A 28 1.47 15.55 -7.08
N ALA A 29 2.28 15.82 -8.11
CA ALA A 29 3.49 15.07 -8.40
C ALA A 29 4.58 15.34 -7.34
N PHE A 30 4.76 16.61 -6.94
CA PHE A 30 5.69 16.97 -5.86
C PHE A 30 5.35 16.25 -4.55
N ILE A 31 4.07 16.26 -4.13
CA ILE A 31 3.62 15.57 -2.92
C ILE A 31 3.91 14.06 -3.00
N LEU A 32 3.69 13.45 -4.17
CA LEU A 32 4.02 12.04 -4.40
C LEU A 32 5.51 11.77 -4.23
N VAL A 33 6.37 12.58 -4.86
CA VAL A 33 7.82 12.42 -4.79
C VAL A 33 8.31 12.61 -3.36
N LEU A 34 7.84 13.65 -2.67
CA LEU A 34 8.16 13.91 -1.28
C LEU A 34 7.75 12.73 -0.40
N ALA A 35 6.50 12.24 -0.50
CA ALA A 35 6.06 11.11 0.32
C ALA A 35 6.84 9.82 0.04
N ASN A 36 7.33 9.62 -1.19
CA ASN A 36 8.16 8.47 -1.54
C ASN A 36 9.63 8.61 -1.15
N SER A 37 10.18 9.82 -1.03
CA SER A 37 11.59 10.03 -0.66
C SER A 37 11.88 9.61 0.78
N HIS A 38 10.91 9.71 1.68
CA HIS A 38 11.11 9.42 3.10
C HIS A 38 11.06 7.92 3.47
N GLN A 39 10.88 7.00 2.52
CA GLN A 39 10.81 5.56 2.83
C GLN A 39 12.09 5.00 3.46
N ASP A 40 13.26 5.48 3.01
CA ASP A 40 14.56 5.12 3.57
C ASP A 40 15.56 6.28 3.45
N VAL A 41 16.71 6.17 4.14
CA VAL A 41 17.75 7.21 4.15
C VAL A 41 18.36 7.43 2.76
N PHE A 42 18.45 6.39 1.94
CA PHE A 42 19.02 6.51 0.59
C PHE A 42 18.11 7.34 -0.31
N LEU A 43 16.81 7.04 -0.33
CA LEU A 43 15.80 7.78 -1.08
C LEU A 43 15.70 9.24 -0.63
N LYS A 44 15.78 9.49 0.69
CA LYS A 44 15.79 10.86 1.22
C LYS A 44 16.98 11.63 0.66
N ASN A 45 18.18 11.08 0.79
CA ASN A 45 19.41 11.75 0.36
C ASN A 45 19.47 11.98 -1.15
N VAL A 46 19.07 11.00 -1.97
CA VAL A 46 19.22 11.08 -3.44
C VAL A 46 18.20 12.03 -4.10
N LEU A 47 17.11 12.35 -3.41
CA LEU A 47 16.03 13.23 -3.90
C LEU A 47 16.02 14.60 -3.21
N GLN A 48 16.78 14.81 -2.12
CA GLN A 48 16.70 16.02 -1.29
C GLN A 48 16.95 17.30 -2.08
N ASP A 49 18.08 17.41 -2.79
CA ASP A 49 18.44 18.65 -3.51
C ASP A 49 17.39 19.02 -4.56
N ASP A 50 16.90 18.03 -5.29
CA ASP A 50 15.90 18.24 -6.33
C ASP A 50 14.53 18.60 -5.72
N LEU A 51 14.16 18.00 -4.58
CA LEU A 51 12.94 18.34 -3.84
C LEU A 51 13.01 19.76 -3.29
N THR A 52 14.12 20.16 -2.67
CA THR A 52 14.30 21.50 -2.10
C THR A 52 14.20 22.57 -3.18
N SER A 53 14.90 22.38 -4.31
CA SER A 53 14.84 23.34 -5.43
C SER A 53 13.45 23.42 -6.06
N THR A 54 12.76 22.28 -6.23
CA THR A 54 11.39 22.23 -6.75
C THR A 54 10.39 22.89 -5.79
N PHE A 55 10.56 22.69 -4.48
CA PHE A 55 9.69 23.25 -3.46
C PHE A 55 9.73 24.77 -3.42
N VAL A 56 10.91 25.38 -3.55
CA VAL A 56 11.07 26.85 -3.64
C VAL A 56 10.27 27.39 -4.83
N ALA A 57 10.43 26.80 -6.01
CA ALA A 57 9.70 27.22 -7.21
C ALA A 57 8.18 27.04 -7.07
N LEU A 58 7.73 25.91 -6.51
CA LEU A 58 6.31 25.65 -6.26
C LEU A 58 5.72 26.62 -5.23
N LYS A 59 6.46 26.95 -4.17
CA LYS A 59 6.02 27.92 -3.15
C LYS A 59 5.77 29.29 -3.77
N ASP A 60 6.68 29.78 -4.60
CA ASP A 60 6.53 31.05 -5.32
C ASP A 60 5.31 31.03 -6.27
N ASN A 61 5.16 29.96 -7.04
CA ASN A 61 4.04 29.80 -7.98
C ASN A 61 2.69 29.63 -7.26
N PHE A 62 2.66 28.95 -6.12
CA PHE A 62 1.48 28.75 -5.30
C PHE A 62 0.99 30.06 -4.70
N ILE A 63 1.89 30.86 -4.11
CA ILE A 63 1.58 32.18 -3.54
C ILE A 63 1.10 33.14 -4.65
N ALA A 64 1.70 33.05 -5.84
CA ALA A 64 1.29 33.84 -7.00
C ALA A 64 -0.04 33.38 -7.64
N GLY A 65 -0.67 32.30 -7.15
CA GLY A 65 -1.92 31.78 -7.70
C GLY A 65 -1.80 31.21 -9.13
N LYS A 66 -0.60 30.77 -9.53
CA LYS A 66 -0.32 30.29 -10.89
C LYS A 66 -0.54 28.79 -11.08
N LEU A 67 -0.70 28.05 -9.99
CA LEU A 67 -0.81 26.58 -10.02
C LEU A 67 -2.25 26.14 -10.24
N ASN A 68 -2.43 25.18 -11.14
CA ASN A 68 -3.69 24.46 -11.30
C ASN A 68 -3.58 23.12 -10.57
N ALA A 69 -4.17 23.03 -9.37
CA ALA A 69 -4.12 21.83 -8.55
C ALA A 69 -5.50 21.45 -8.05
N THR A 70 -5.66 20.17 -7.69
CA THR A 70 -6.87 19.75 -6.96
C THR A 70 -6.94 20.45 -5.60
N GLN A 71 -8.14 20.53 -5.03
CA GLN A 71 -8.33 21.09 -3.69
C GLN A 71 -7.51 20.30 -2.65
N ASP A 72 -7.54 18.96 -2.74
CA ASP A 72 -6.76 18.06 -1.89
C ASP A 72 -5.26 18.38 -1.96
N ASP A 73 -4.69 18.50 -3.16
CA ASP A 73 -3.26 18.81 -3.33
C ASP A 73 -2.91 20.20 -2.80
N SER A 74 -3.79 21.17 -3.02
CA SER A 74 -3.62 22.53 -2.51
C SER A 74 -3.64 22.56 -0.99
N ASP A 75 -4.52 21.79 -0.34
CA ASP A 75 -4.65 21.75 1.12
C ASP A 75 -3.51 20.98 1.79
N VAL A 76 -2.97 19.96 1.12
CA VAL A 76 -1.72 19.31 1.54
C VAL A 76 -0.55 20.26 1.40
N PHE A 77 -0.43 20.97 0.27
CA PHE A 77 0.70 21.87 0.05
C PHE A 77 0.70 23.06 1.01
N LYS A 78 -0.48 23.58 1.40
CA LYS A 78 -0.58 24.60 2.47
C LYS A 78 -0.01 24.13 3.80
N GLN A 79 -0.19 22.86 4.15
CA GLN A 79 0.38 22.31 5.38
C GLN A 79 1.91 22.17 5.30
N LEU A 80 2.46 22.07 4.09
CA LEU A 80 3.91 21.96 3.85
C LEU A 80 4.61 23.33 3.78
N ILE A 81 3.89 24.43 3.52
CA ILE A 81 4.51 25.72 3.17
C ILE A 81 5.45 26.30 4.24
N ASP A 82 5.17 25.95 5.50
CA ASP A 82 5.92 26.38 6.70
C ASP A 82 6.80 25.25 7.27
N VAL A 83 6.89 24.11 6.58
CA VAL A 83 7.70 22.96 6.97
C VAL A 83 9.05 23.04 6.25
N GLU A 84 10.13 22.96 7.02
CA GLU A 84 11.46 22.71 6.47
C GLU A 84 11.53 21.25 6.01
N LEU A 85 11.64 21.02 4.71
CA LEU A 85 11.59 19.67 4.14
C LEU A 85 12.69 18.75 4.69
N GLU A 86 13.84 19.32 5.05
CA GLU A 86 14.97 18.59 5.61
C GLU A 86 14.64 17.97 6.98
N ASP A 87 13.75 18.61 7.74
CA ASP A 87 13.32 18.18 9.07
C ASP A 87 12.30 17.03 9.01
N ILE A 88 11.71 16.75 7.84
CA ILE A 88 10.83 15.60 7.67
C ILE A 88 11.68 14.32 7.76
N PRO A 89 11.50 13.47 8.79
CA PRO A 89 12.37 12.32 8.98
C PRO A 89 12.10 11.24 7.93
N ALA A 90 13.10 10.41 7.65
CA ALA A 90 12.85 9.12 7.01
C ALA A 90 12.02 8.22 7.96
N TRP A 91 11.39 7.20 7.43
CA TRP A 91 10.58 6.29 8.23
C TRP A 91 11.41 5.65 9.34
N SER A 92 10.81 5.58 10.53
CA SER A 92 11.44 4.96 11.70
C SER A 92 10.66 3.72 12.10
N TYR A 93 11.38 2.70 12.57
CA TYR A 93 10.82 1.38 12.85
C TYR A 93 11.10 1.01 14.30
N LYS A 94 10.12 0.38 14.96
CA LYS A 94 10.34 -0.31 16.23
C LYS A 94 9.56 -1.62 16.28
N THR A 95 10.08 -2.57 17.04
CA THR A 95 9.35 -3.79 17.40
C THR A 95 8.73 -3.61 18.78
N ILE A 96 7.46 -3.99 18.93
CA ILE A 96 6.74 -4.05 20.21
C ILE A 96 6.17 -5.45 20.39
N GLY A 97 6.93 -6.29 21.11
CA GLY A 97 6.62 -7.70 21.27
C GLY A 97 6.57 -8.41 19.92
N ASN A 98 5.37 -8.84 19.51
CA ASN A 98 5.16 -9.52 18.24
C ASN A 98 4.95 -8.62 17.03
N TRP A 99 4.79 -7.31 17.22
CA TRP A 99 4.37 -6.39 16.16
C TRP A 99 5.48 -5.44 15.73
N GLU A 100 5.37 -4.93 14.52
CA GLU A 100 6.20 -3.84 14.03
C GLU A 100 5.37 -2.56 13.97
N VAL A 101 5.99 -1.45 14.33
CA VAL A 101 5.42 -0.12 14.19
C VAL A 101 6.35 0.72 13.34
N VAL A 102 5.77 1.41 12.37
CA VAL A 102 6.45 2.32 11.46
C VAL A 102 5.93 3.73 11.69
N TYR A 103 6.83 4.66 12.01
CA TYR A 103 6.53 6.09 11.99
C TYR A 103 6.74 6.64 10.58
N ASN A 104 5.67 7.20 10.02
CA ASN A 104 5.67 7.86 8.73
C ASN A 104 4.82 9.14 8.82
N SER A 105 5.48 10.27 9.08
CA SER A 105 4.82 11.58 9.26
C SER A 105 4.03 12.02 8.03
N MET A 106 4.47 11.67 6.82
CA MET A 106 3.78 12.03 5.57
C MET A 106 2.36 11.46 5.49
N ARG A 107 2.02 10.44 6.29
CA ARG A 107 0.66 9.89 6.36
C ARG A 107 -0.36 10.83 6.98
N GLN A 108 0.07 11.79 7.81
CA GLN A 108 -0.86 12.80 8.39
C GLN A 108 -1.42 13.73 7.31
N LEU A 109 -0.66 13.94 6.23
CA LEU A 109 -1.03 14.78 5.10
C LEU A 109 -1.96 14.09 4.13
N ARG A 110 -2.20 12.78 4.28
CA ARG A 110 -3.11 12.06 3.39
C ARG A 110 -4.52 12.63 3.55
N PRO A 111 -5.15 13.15 2.48
CA PRO A 111 -6.53 13.62 2.56
C PRO A 111 -7.42 12.52 3.11
N ALA A 112 -8.37 12.90 3.98
CA ALA A 112 -9.40 12.00 4.48
C ALA A 112 -10.27 11.57 3.30
N ARG A 113 -9.87 10.50 2.61
CA ARG A 113 -10.75 9.83 1.66
C ARG A 113 -11.92 9.28 2.46
N THR A 114 -13.06 9.15 1.80
CA THR A 114 -14.29 8.52 2.32
C THR A 114 -14.09 7.02 2.62
N SER A 115 -13.05 6.64 3.37
CA SER A 115 -12.88 5.32 4.01
C SER A 115 -13.94 5.10 5.10
N SER A 116 -14.76 6.12 5.38
CA SER A 116 -16.00 6.03 6.14
C SER A 116 -17.18 5.44 5.36
N GLN A 117 -17.04 5.11 4.06
CA GLN A 117 -18.10 4.39 3.35
C GLN A 117 -18.28 3.00 3.95
N THR A 118 -19.38 2.83 4.69
CA THR A 118 -19.88 1.52 5.09
C THR A 118 -20.35 0.81 3.83
N LEU A 119 -19.57 -0.17 3.39
CA LEU A 119 -19.96 -1.02 2.28
C LEU A 119 -20.84 -2.15 2.81
N THR A 120 -21.81 -2.56 2.01
CA THR A 120 -22.73 -3.66 2.33
C THR A 120 -22.33 -4.99 1.69
N THR A 121 -21.37 -4.98 0.77
CA THR A 121 -20.88 -6.18 0.07
C THR A 121 -19.47 -5.94 -0.48
N ILE A 122 -18.67 -7.00 -0.62
CA ILE A 122 -17.38 -6.95 -1.32
C ILE A 122 -17.52 -7.05 -2.86
N LYS A 123 -18.72 -7.35 -3.37
CA LYS A 123 -19.00 -7.61 -4.80
C LYS A 123 -19.64 -6.41 -5.50
N GLN A 124 -18.98 -5.26 -5.45
CA GLN A 124 -19.51 -4.07 -6.12
C GLN A 124 -19.01 -3.96 -7.56
N PRO A 125 -19.87 -3.61 -8.53
CA PRO A 125 -19.45 -3.39 -9.90
C PRO A 125 -18.48 -2.21 -10.00
N TYR A 126 -17.56 -2.26 -10.96
CA TYR A 126 -16.71 -1.13 -11.30
C TYR A 126 -17.56 0.09 -11.68
N ASP A 127 -17.08 1.28 -11.32
CA ASP A 127 -17.76 2.54 -11.55
C ASP A 127 -16.76 3.54 -12.17
N GLU A 128 -16.96 3.86 -13.46
CA GLU A 128 -16.10 4.76 -14.21
C GLU A 128 -16.17 6.21 -13.69
N ALA A 129 -17.27 6.62 -13.05
CA ALA A 129 -17.39 7.97 -12.51
C ALA A 129 -16.53 8.17 -11.26
N LYS A 130 -16.32 7.10 -10.48
CA LYS A 130 -15.46 7.12 -9.28
C LYS A 130 -13.98 7.17 -9.64
N PHE A 131 -13.13 7.31 -8.61
CA PHE A 131 -11.69 7.20 -8.80
C PHE A 131 -11.32 5.80 -9.29
N HIS A 132 -10.47 5.73 -10.32
CA HIS A 132 -9.91 4.50 -10.86
C HIS A 132 -8.56 4.77 -11.52
N PHE A 133 -7.69 3.77 -11.58
CA PHE A 133 -6.34 3.91 -12.14
C PHE A 133 -6.24 4.11 -13.66
N ASN A 134 -7.36 4.30 -14.36
CA ASN A 134 -7.38 4.70 -15.79
C ASN A 134 -7.59 6.20 -16.00
N LYS A 135 -7.78 6.99 -14.92
CA LYS A 135 -7.91 8.45 -15.06
C LYS A 135 -6.63 9.03 -15.68
N ALA A 136 -6.80 9.91 -16.67
CA ALA A 136 -5.69 10.42 -17.47
C ALA A 136 -4.65 11.20 -16.65
N PHE A 137 -5.08 11.86 -15.58
CA PHE A 137 -4.18 12.61 -14.69
C PHE A 137 -3.18 11.72 -13.93
N LEU A 138 -3.40 10.40 -13.86
CA LEU A 138 -2.48 9.46 -13.22
C LEU A 138 -1.35 8.99 -14.15
N LYS A 139 -1.36 9.38 -15.43
CA LYS A 139 -0.33 8.97 -16.39
C LYS A 139 1.11 9.34 -15.95
N PRO A 140 1.36 10.52 -15.37
CA PRO A 140 2.69 10.86 -14.86
C PRO A 140 3.15 9.93 -13.72
N GLU A 141 2.21 9.38 -12.94
CA GLU A 141 2.50 8.50 -11.79
C GLU A 141 2.80 7.03 -12.20
N ILE A 142 2.80 6.71 -13.49
CA ILE A 142 3.10 5.38 -13.99
C ILE A 142 4.62 5.15 -13.92
N LEU A 143 5.04 4.17 -13.12
CA LEU A 143 6.42 3.66 -13.11
C LEU A 143 6.70 2.78 -14.33
N TRP A 144 5.74 1.90 -14.67
CA TRP A 144 5.91 0.94 -15.76
C TRP A 144 4.55 0.48 -16.32
N GLN A 145 4.49 0.26 -17.62
CA GLN A 145 3.32 -0.34 -18.27
C GLN A 145 3.79 -1.30 -19.37
N GLY A 146 3.24 -2.52 -19.38
CA GLY A 146 3.64 -3.53 -20.35
C GLY A 146 2.90 -4.84 -20.19
N ILE A 147 3.32 -5.85 -20.97
CA ILE A 147 2.78 -7.22 -20.86
C ILE A 147 3.74 -8.04 -20.02
N TYR A 148 3.23 -8.68 -18.97
CA TYR A 148 3.95 -9.65 -18.16
C TYR A 148 3.14 -10.93 -18.05
N LYS A 149 3.74 -12.07 -18.40
CA LYS A 149 3.09 -13.39 -18.39
C LYS A 149 1.67 -13.37 -18.96
N LYS A 150 1.52 -12.82 -20.18
CA LYS A 150 0.29 -12.67 -20.98
C LYS A 150 -0.68 -11.57 -20.56
N LEU A 151 -0.63 -11.07 -19.32
CA LEU A 151 -1.52 -9.98 -18.90
C LEU A 151 -0.86 -8.61 -19.10
N LYS A 152 -1.68 -7.62 -19.49
CA LYS A 152 -1.28 -6.22 -19.48
C LYS A 152 -1.30 -5.71 -18.05
N LEU A 153 -0.24 -5.04 -17.65
CA LEU A 153 -0.10 -4.47 -16.32
C LEU A 153 0.17 -2.97 -16.44
N ARG A 154 -0.37 -2.20 -15.51
CA ARG A 154 0.07 -0.83 -15.21
C ARG A 154 0.53 -0.78 -13.77
N VAL A 155 1.76 -0.32 -13.56
CA VAL A 155 2.38 -0.16 -12.25
C VAL A 155 2.53 1.33 -11.99
N LEU A 156 1.88 1.81 -10.94
CA LEU A 156 1.97 3.20 -10.49
C LEU A 156 2.70 3.27 -9.15
N PHE A 157 3.27 4.43 -8.86
CA PHE A 157 3.67 4.75 -7.49
C PHE A 157 2.43 4.90 -6.61
N ASN A 158 2.52 4.51 -5.35
CA ASN A 158 1.53 4.95 -4.38
C ASN A 158 1.86 6.37 -3.90
N LYS A 159 0.89 7.28 -3.96
CA LYS A 159 1.07 8.68 -3.54
C LYS A 159 1.40 8.85 -2.06
N PHE A 160 0.86 8.00 -1.20
CA PHE A 160 1.14 8.00 0.24
C PHE A 160 1.59 6.59 0.64
N PRO A 161 2.86 6.24 0.36
CA PRO A 161 3.35 4.89 0.57
C PRO A 161 3.32 4.52 2.05
N PHE A 162 3.13 3.22 2.34
CA PHE A 162 3.17 2.67 3.69
C PHE A 162 3.94 1.35 3.77
N SER A 163 4.50 0.90 2.64
CA SER A 163 5.37 -0.28 2.54
C SER A 163 6.58 0.08 1.67
N ASP A 164 7.65 -0.67 1.81
CA ASP A 164 8.90 -0.44 1.06
C ASP A 164 8.68 -0.58 -0.45
N TYR A 165 9.12 0.42 -1.20
CA TYR A 165 8.92 0.55 -2.64
C TYR A 165 7.46 0.32 -3.04
N HIS A 166 6.52 0.99 -2.37
CA HIS A 166 5.08 0.75 -2.54
C HIS A 166 4.58 1.02 -3.97
N LEU A 167 4.04 -0.02 -4.61
CA LEU A 167 3.50 0.02 -5.96
C LEU A 167 2.00 -0.27 -5.98
N LEU A 168 1.29 0.30 -6.94
CA LEU A 168 -0.07 -0.06 -7.31
C LEU A 168 -0.01 -0.84 -8.62
N ILE A 169 -0.29 -2.14 -8.58
CA ILE A 169 -0.22 -3.04 -9.74
C ILE A 169 -1.62 -3.33 -10.23
N VAL A 170 -2.02 -2.66 -11.30
CA VAL A 170 -3.33 -2.79 -11.95
C VAL A 170 -3.24 -3.85 -13.03
N VAL A 171 -4.08 -4.89 -12.92
CA VAL A 171 -4.08 -6.03 -13.84
C VAL A 171 -5.14 -5.85 -14.90
N SER A 172 -4.76 -5.99 -16.17
CA SER A 172 -5.61 -5.75 -17.34
C SER A 172 -6.42 -4.46 -17.20
N PRO A 173 -5.76 -3.29 -17.06
CA PRO A 173 -6.43 -2.01 -16.81
C PRO A 173 -7.55 -1.70 -17.82
N GLU A 174 -7.42 -2.17 -19.07
CA GLU A 174 -8.44 -2.02 -20.11
C GLU A 174 -9.76 -2.75 -19.83
N LYS A 175 -9.76 -3.77 -18.96
CA LYS A 175 -10.96 -4.56 -18.62
C LYS A 175 -11.87 -3.85 -17.61
N ASN A 176 -11.39 -2.80 -16.94
CA ASN A 176 -12.15 -2.09 -15.90
C ASN A 176 -12.75 -3.04 -14.85
N SER A 177 -11.98 -4.03 -14.41
CA SER A 177 -12.47 -5.03 -13.45
C SER A 177 -12.68 -4.39 -12.07
N SER A 178 -13.78 -4.76 -11.39
CA SER A 178 -13.98 -4.44 -9.98
C SER A 178 -12.88 -5.05 -9.11
N GLN A 179 -12.69 -4.51 -7.90
CA GLN A 179 -11.77 -5.03 -6.87
C GLN A 179 -12.32 -6.33 -6.26
N LEU A 180 -12.44 -7.36 -7.10
CA LEU A 180 -12.94 -8.69 -6.78
C LEU A 180 -12.03 -9.70 -7.47
N LEU A 181 -11.46 -10.63 -6.71
CA LEU A 181 -10.57 -11.65 -7.26
C LEU A 181 -11.36 -12.71 -8.04
N THR A 182 -10.72 -13.20 -9.09
CA THR A 182 -11.12 -14.41 -9.83
C THR A 182 -9.97 -15.42 -9.75
N GLN A 183 -10.23 -16.69 -10.00
CA GLN A 183 -9.21 -17.74 -9.99
C GLN A 183 -8.00 -17.40 -10.86
N GLU A 184 -8.24 -16.97 -12.10
CA GLU A 184 -7.18 -16.60 -13.05
C GLU A 184 -6.26 -15.52 -12.49
N ILE A 185 -6.83 -14.46 -11.93
CA ILE A 185 -6.09 -13.34 -11.33
C ILE A 185 -5.36 -13.77 -10.06
N HIS A 186 -5.96 -14.63 -9.23
CA HIS A 186 -5.31 -15.18 -8.05
C HIS A 186 -4.06 -16.01 -8.42
N GLN A 187 -4.22 -16.96 -9.35
CA GLN A 187 -3.15 -17.80 -9.84
C GLN A 187 -2.04 -16.94 -10.49
N TYR A 188 -2.43 -15.93 -11.27
CA TYR A 188 -1.49 -14.97 -11.84
C TYR A 188 -0.70 -14.22 -10.77
N ALA A 189 -1.36 -13.71 -9.73
CA ALA A 189 -0.68 -12.99 -8.64
C ALA A 189 0.29 -13.92 -7.90
N TYR A 190 -0.11 -15.15 -7.61
CA TYR A 190 0.75 -16.16 -6.98
C TYR A 190 1.99 -16.48 -7.84
N GLU A 191 1.79 -16.75 -9.13
CA GLU A 191 2.89 -17.05 -10.07
C GLU A 191 3.81 -15.85 -10.29
N MET A 192 3.23 -14.65 -10.37
CA MET A 192 3.96 -13.39 -10.47
C MET A 192 4.83 -13.17 -9.25
N THR A 193 4.30 -13.28 -8.03
CA THR A 193 5.09 -13.14 -6.81
C THR A 193 6.27 -14.11 -6.83
N ASN A 194 6.04 -15.39 -7.07
CA ASN A 194 7.11 -16.39 -7.11
C ASN A 194 8.24 -16.03 -8.09
N SER A 195 7.88 -15.73 -9.33
CA SER A 195 8.86 -15.44 -10.38
C SER A 195 9.55 -14.07 -10.25
N VAL A 196 8.83 -13.05 -9.78
CA VAL A 196 9.44 -11.73 -9.54
C VAL A 196 10.32 -11.76 -8.31
N SER A 197 9.99 -12.52 -7.26
CA SER A 197 10.85 -12.68 -6.08
C SER A 197 12.20 -13.36 -6.37
N GLU A 198 12.37 -14.02 -7.52
CA GLU A 198 13.68 -14.53 -7.97
C GLU A 198 14.59 -13.41 -8.51
N VAL A 199 13.99 -12.34 -9.03
CA VAL A 199 14.71 -11.19 -9.60
C VAL A 199 14.84 -10.06 -8.57
N PHE A 200 13.79 -9.85 -7.78
CA PHE A 200 13.69 -8.87 -6.70
C PHE A 200 13.45 -9.63 -5.39
N PRO A 201 14.50 -10.06 -4.68
CA PRO A 201 14.36 -10.60 -3.33
C PRO A 201 13.49 -9.69 -2.47
N GLY A 202 12.60 -10.30 -1.69
CA GLY A 202 11.66 -9.56 -0.85
C GLY A 202 10.40 -9.04 -1.58
N PHE A 203 10.27 -9.20 -2.90
CA PHE A 203 9.03 -8.83 -3.60
C PHE A 203 7.82 -9.57 -3.04
N GLY A 204 6.72 -8.86 -2.84
CA GLY A 204 5.43 -9.41 -2.42
C GLY A 204 4.26 -8.57 -2.92
N LEU A 205 3.06 -9.13 -2.76
CA LEU A 205 1.80 -8.44 -3.09
C LEU A 205 0.86 -8.46 -1.89
N GLY A 206 0.25 -7.32 -1.59
CA GLY A 206 -0.91 -7.20 -0.73
C GLY A 206 -2.20 -7.08 -1.55
N PHE A 207 -3.28 -7.67 -1.08
CA PHE A 207 -4.62 -7.49 -1.64
C PHE A 207 -5.61 -7.13 -0.53
N ASN A 208 -6.47 -6.15 -0.82
CA ASN A 208 -7.61 -5.79 0.02
C ASN A 208 -8.88 -6.02 -0.81
N SER A 209 -9.82 -6.82 -0.30
CA SER A 209 -11.19 -6.84 -0.83
C SER A 209 -11.93 -5.53 -0.48
N LEU A 210 -13.04 -5.22 -1.15
CA LEU A 210 -13.71 -3.92 -1.04
C LEU A 210 -14.06 -3.49 0.40
N ALA A 211 -14.41 -4.41 1.30
CA ALA A 211 -14.69 -4.07 2.71
C ALA A 211 -13.52 -4.39 3.67
N ALA A 212 -12.31 -4.59 3.17
CA ALA A 212 -11.12 -4.96 3.95
C ALA A 212 -9.95 -3.96 3.80
N GLY A 213 -10.24 -2.65 3.77
CA GLY A 213 -9.19 -1.63 3.61
C GLY A 213 -8.89 -1.25 2.16
N ALA A 214 -9.66 -1.72 1.17
CA ALA A 214 -9.53 -1.23 -0.20
C ALA A 214 -10.15 0.16 -0.32
N SER A 215 -9.42 1.09 -0.95
CA SER A 215 -9.89 2.47 -1.14
C SER A 215 -10.38 2.77 -2.57
N VAL A 216 -10.20 1.82 -3.49
CA VAL A 216 -10.50 1.98 -4.92
C VAL A 216 -11.15 0.71 -5.44
N ASN A 217 -12.30 0.86 -6.12
CA ASN A 217 -12.97 -0.25 -6.79
C ASN A 217 -12.48 -0.42 -8.24
N HIS A 218 -11.20 -0.79 -8.37
CA HIS A 218 -10.57 -1.15 -9.64
C HIS A 218 -9.48 -2.15 -9.32
N LEU A 219 -9.56 -3.37 -9.89
CA LEU A 219 -8.68 -4.50 -9.58
C LEU A 219 -7.19 -4.12 -9.58
N HIS A 220 -6.60 -4.12 -8.39
CA HIS A 220 -5.19 -3.86 -8.18
C HIS A 220 -4.64 -4.63 -6.98
N PHE A 221 -3.32 -4.83 -7.01
CA PHE A 221 -2.52 -5.30 -5.89
C PHE A 221 -1.61 -4.17 -5.40
N GLN A 222 -1.28 -4.23 -4.12
CA GLN A 222 -0.28 -3.37 -3.47
C GLN A 222 1.07 -4.11 -3.54
N GLY A 223 1.95 -3.74 -4.46
CA GLY A 223 3.29 -4.32 -4.58
C GLY A 223 4.28 -3.70 -3.60
N PHE A 224 5.23 -4.48 -3.11
CA PHE A 224 6.29 -4.01 -2.23
C PHE A 224 7.56 -4.85 -2.41
N ILE A 225 8.72 -4.32 -1.99
CA ILE A 225 9.99 -5.05 -1.98
C ILE A 225 10.61 -4.92 -0.60
N ARG A 226 10.51 -6.01 0.18
CA ARG A 226 10.95 -6.07 1.57
C ARG A 226 11.54 -7.44 1.90
N ASP A 227 12.81 -7.45 2.28
CA ASP A 227 13.53 -8.66 2.66
C ASP A 227 13.18 -9.13 4.08
N GLN A 228 12.87 -8.19 4.97
CA GLN A 228 12.49 -8.47 6.35
C GLN A 228 11.14 -9.20 6.38
N ALA A 229 11.09 -10.32 7.10
CA ALA A 229 9.86 -11.05 7.36
C ALA A 229 8.83 -10.14 8.06
N LEU A 230 7.58 -10.25 7.65
CA LEU A 230 6.46 -9.62 8.33
C LEU A 230 6.09 -10.42 9.58
N PRO A 231 5.51 -9.79 10.61
CA PRO A 231 5.10 -10.49 11.84
C PRO A 231 4.21 -11.70 11.61
N ILE A 232 3.30 -11.66 10.65
CA ILE A 232 2.45 -12.80 10.27
C ILE A 232 3.26 -14.02 9.79
N GLU A 233 4.48 -13.84 9.30
CA GLU A 233 5.36 -14.92 8.81
C GLU A 233 6.16 -15.59 9.95
N ASN A 234 6.00 -15.15 11.21
CA ASN A 234 6.76 -15.69 12.33
C ASN A 234 6.35 -17.15 12.63
N ARG A 235 7.34 -18.03 12.79
CA ARG A 235 7.16 -19.47 13.07
C ARG A 235 6.42 -19.78 14.37
N ARG A 236 6.33 -18.82 15.30
CA ARG A 236 5.61 -18.99 16.57
C ARG A 236 4.10 -19.22 16.38
N TRP A 237 3.54 -18.79 15.25
CA TRP A 237 2.10 -18.83 15.03
C TRP A 237 1.62 -20.23 14.65
N LYS A 238 0.41 -20.60 15.05
CA LYS A 238 -0.20 -21.90 14.74
C LYS A 238 -0.30 -22.18 13.24
N HIS A 239 -0.50 -21.18 12.38
CA HIS A 239 -0.50 -21.36 10.93
C HIS A 239 0.89 -21.69 10.34
N HIS A 240 1.94 -21.65 11.17
CA HIS A 240 3.28 -22.15 10.88
C HIS A 240 3.71 -23.31 11.79
N GLY A 241 2.77 -23.92 12.52
CA GLY A 241 3.04 -25.05 13.42
C GLY A 241 3.63 -24.66 14.78
N GLY A 242 3.64 -23.38 15.14
CA GLY A 242 3.95 -22.94 16.51
C GLY A 242 2.73 -23.00 17.45
N ASP A 243 2.92 -22.56 18.69
CA ASP A 243 1.90 -22.71 19.74
C ASP A 243 1.03 -21.47 19.98
N ALA A 244 1.37 -20.33 19.37
CA ALA A 244 0.68 -19.06 19.59
C ALA A 244 -0.45 -18.81 18.57
N ASP A 245 -1.59 -18.32 19.04
CA ASP A 245 -2.65 -17.83 18.16
C ASP A 245 -2.31 -16.44 17.62
N TYR A 246 -2.52 -16.25 16.31
CA TYR A 246 -2.59 -14.90 15.75
C TYR A 246 -3.93 -14.26 16.15
N PRO A 247 -4.04 -12.94 16.40
CA PRO A 247 -5.29 -12.29 16.81
C PRO A 247 -6.44 -12.40 15.79
N LEU A 248 -6.10 -12.76 14.55
CA LEU A 248 -7.03 -13.01 13.45
C LEU A 248 -6.89 -14.45 12.96
N THR A 249 -7.95 -14.96 12.33
CA THR A 249 -7.85 -16.20 11.56
C THR A 249 -6.90 -15.99 10.40
N VAL A 250 -5.82 -16.77 10.36
CA VAL A 250 -4.85 -16.77 9.25
C VAL A 250 -4.79 -18.16 8.65
N LYS A 251 -4.97 -18.24 7.33
CA LYS A 251 -4.67 -19.45 6.56
C LYS A 251 -3.48 -19.16 5.65
N CYS A 252 -2.44 -19.97 5.76
CA CYS A 252 -1.27 -19.91 4.91
C CYS A 252 -1.30 -21.11 3.95
N PHE A 253 -1.28 -20.84 2.65
CA PHE A 253 -1.32 -21.85 1.60
C PHE A 253 -0.03 -21.80 0.78
N THR A 254 0.51 -22.97 0.45
CA THR A 254 1.62 -23.16 -0.50
C THR A 254 1.14 -23.66 -1.86
N ASP A 255 -0.17 -23.87 -1.99
CA ASP A 255 -0.86 -24.33 -3.21
C ASP A 255 -1.89 -23.28 -3.61
N ALA A 256 -1.82 -22.81 -4.85
CA ALA A 256 -2.66 -21.73 -5.35
C ALA A 256 -4.12 -22.16 -5.58
N ASP A 257 -4.37 -23.43 -5.87
CA ASP A 257 -5.73 -23.93 -6.09
C ASP A 257 -6.45 -24.11 -4.75
N LEU A 258 -5.77 -24.66 -3.73
CA LEU A 258 -6.32 -24.72 -2.37
C LEU A 258 -6.55 -23.33 -1.76
N ALA A 259 -5.64 -22.39 -2.03
CA ALA A 259 -5.82 -20.99 -1.64
C ALA A 259 -7.06 -20.39 -2.31
N TRP A 260 -7.25 -20.64 -3.61
CA TRP A 260 -8.41 -20.18 -4.36
C TRP A 260 -9.72 -20.75 -3.83
N ASP A 261 -9.79 -22.06 -3.55
CA ASP A 261 -10.99 -22.70 -3.03
C ASP A 261 -11.46 -22.01 -1.74
N TYR A 262 -10.52 -21.70 -0.85
CA TYR A 262 -10.82 -20.94 0.37
C TYR A 262 -11.24 -19.49 0.07
N MET A 263 -10.56 -18.78 -0.83
CA MET A 263 -10.99 -17.42 -1.23
C MET A 263 -12.39 -17.43 -1.84
N ASN A 264 -12.69 -18.41 -2.69
CA ASN A 264 -13.96 -18.53 -3.38
C ASN A 264 -15.10 -18.79 -2.40
N ASP A 265 -14.87 -19.59 -1.36
CA ASP A 265 -15.81 -19.77 -0.25
C ASP A 265 -16.08 -18.43 0.48
N LEU A 266 -15.02 -17.70 0.86
CA LEU A 266 -15.15 -16.38 1.48
C LEU A 266 -15.91 -15.39 0.57
N ILE A 267 -15.59 -15.37 -0.72
CA ILE A 267 -16.29 -14.55 -1.71
C ILE A 267 -17.75 -14.97 -1.78
N SER A 268 -18.06 -16.26 -1.87
CA SER A 268 -19.45 -16.75 -1.96
C SER A 268 -20.30 -16.29 -0.77
N GLN A 269 -19.71 -16.31 0.44
CA GLN A 269 -20.33 -15.88 1.70
C GLN A 269 -20.25 -14.36 1.95
N ASP A 270 -19.71 -13.59 1.01
CA ASP A 270 -19.53 -12.14 1.12
C ASP A 270 -18.70 -11.73 2.36
N ILE A 271 -17.68 -12.52 2.71
CA ILE A 271 -16.77 -12.25 3.82
C ILE A 271 -15.61 -11.38 3.31
N ALA A 272 -15.34 -10.28 4.01
CA ALA A 272 -14.20 -9.43 3.72
C ALA A 272 -12.89 -10.12 4.13
N PHE A 273 -11.88 -10.03 3.27
CA PHE A 273 -10.56 -10.60 3.52
C PHE A 273 -9.44 -9.74 2.95
N ASN A 274 -8.26 -9.91 3.53
CA ASN A 274 -6.98 -9.47 2.99
C ASN A 274 -6.17 -10.68 2.51
N CYS A 275 -5.29 -10.45 1.55
CA CYS A 275 -4.27 -11.43 1.18
C CYS A 275 -2.87 -10.82 1.25
N LEU A 276 -1.90 -11.65 1.58
CA LEU A 276 -0.48 -11.36 1.44
C LEU A 276 0.15 -12.50 0.63
N TYR A 277 0.73 -12.17 -0.52
CA TYR A 277 1.49 -13.08 -1.36
C TYR A 277 2.97 -12.88 -1.07
N ARG A 278 3.63 -13.97 -0.70
CA ARG A 278 5.08 -14.07 -0.53
C ARG A 278 5.59 -15.21 -1.40
N LYS A 279 6.91 -15.32 -1.54
CA LYS A 279 7.50 -16.45 -2.26
C LYS A 279 7.00 -17.77 -1.64
N ASN A 280 6.44 -18.63 -2.48
CA ASN A 280 5.85 -19.94 -2.15
C ASN A 280 4.71 -19.92 -1.13
N SER A 281 4.08 -18.77 -0.87
CA SER A 281 2.99 -18.70 0.11
C SER A 281 1.96 -17.60 -0.16
N CYS A 282 0.71 -17.91 0.18
CA CYS A 282 -0.38 -16.96 0.21
C CYS A 282 -1.06 -17.02 1.58
N TYR A 283 -1.04 -15.90 2.30
CA TYR A 283 -1.76 -15.72 3.54
C TYR A 283 -3.13 -15.11 3.22
N ILE A 284 -4.18 -15.68 3.79
CA ILE A 284 -5.56 -15.23 3.63
C ILE A 284 -6.14 -14.95 5.01
N ILE A 285 -6.61 -13.72 5.21
CA ILE A 285 -7.03 -13.20 6.50
C ILE A 285 -8.48 -12.72 6.39
N PRO A 286 -9.48 -13.59 6.64
CA PRO A 286 -10.87 -13.15 6.75
C PRO A 286 -11.05 -12.26 7.97
N ARG A 287 -11.96 -11.30 7.86
CA ARG A 287 -12.16 -10.28 8.88
C ARG A 287 -13.54 -9.66 8.79
N LYS A 288 -13.92 -8.93 9.84
CA LYS A 288 -15.09 -8.05 9.79
C LYS A 288 -14.88 -6.94 8.78
N TYR A 289 -16.01 -6.47 8.24
CA TYR A 289 -16.05 -5.34 7.33
C TYR A 289 -15.44 -4.10 7.99
N GLN A 290 -14.78 -3.29 7.18
CA GLN A 290 -14.38 -1.94 7.54
C GLN A 290 -15.60 -1.15 8.01
N GLY A 291 -15.42 -0.43 9.12
CA GLY A 291 -16.50 0.34 9.76
C GLY A 291 -17.43 -0.48 10.67
N ALA A 292 -17.32 -1.83 10.69
CA ALA A 292 -18.13 -2.66 11.59
C ALA A 292 -17.66 -2.62 13.05
N VAL A 293 -16.44 -2.15 13.29
CA VAL A 293 -15.85 -2.01 14.63
C VAL A 293 -15.17 -0.65 14.76
N LYS A 294 -15.14 -0.13 15.99
CA LYS A 294 -14.40 1.08 16.31
C LYS A 294 -12.93 0.72 16.57
N LEU A 295 -12.06 1.08 15.65
CA LEU A 295 -10.61 0.93 15.81
C LEU A 295 -10.02 2.11 16.60
N PRO A 296 -8.84 1.95 17.22
CA PRO A 296 -8.14 3.08 17.85
C PRO A 296 -7.76 4.16 16.82
N GLY A 297 -7.57 5.39 17.30
CA GLY A 297 -7.31 6.55 16.44
C GLY A 297 -6.07 6.43 15.57
N TRP A 298 -5.09 5.63 15.98
CA TRP A 298 -3.89 5.35 15.21
C TRP A 298 -4.06 4.28 14.11
N LEU A 299 -5.21 3.60 14.05
CA LEU A 299 -5.54 2.58 13.05
C LEU A 299 -6.77 2.99 12.22
N THR A 300 -6.62 4.03 11.41
CA THR A 300 -7.69 4.59 10.56
C THR A 300 -7.87 3.81 9.26
N GLY A 301 -8.37 2.57 9.41
CA GLY A 301 -8.65 1.65 8.32
C GLY A 301 -7.50 0.67 8.11
N ALA A 302 -7.61 -0.49 8.76
CA ALA A 302 -6.66 -1.58 8.60
C ALA A 302 -6.75 -2.17 7.18
N GLY A 303 -5.63 -2.21 6.46
CA GLY A 303 -5.43 -2.94 5.21
C GLY A 303 -4.56 -4.18 5.40
N TRP A 304 -4.04 -4.73 4.30
CA TRP A 304 -3.24 -5.96 4.31
C TRP A 304 -1.99 -5.87 5.21
N LEU A 305 -1.32 -4.72 5.25
CA LEU A 305 -0.07 -4.56 6.00
C LEU A 305 -0.35 -4.55 7.51
N ASP A 306 -1.42 -3.86 7.92
CA ASP A 306 -1.84 -3.82 9.32
C ASP A 306 -2.22 -5.22 9.81
N VAL A 307 -3.04 -5.98 9.06
CA VAL A 307 -3.39 -7.35 9.44
C VAL A 307 -2.24 -8.36 9.26
N ALA A 308 -1.14 -7.95 8.63
CA ALA A 308 0.13 -8.69 8.62
C ALA A 308 1.01 -8.37 9.85
N GLY A 309 0.57 -7.44 10.71
CA GLY A 309 1.17 -7.11 12.00
C GLY A 309 2.10 -5.89 11.98
N VAL A 310 2.07 -5.08 10.94
CA VAL A 310 2.86 -3.84 10.83
C VAL A 310 1.94 -2.63 10.87
N MET A 311 2.04 -1.81 11.92
CA MET A 311 1.21 -0.62 12.11
C MET A 311 1.94 0.63 11.63
N THR A 312 1.36 1.36 10.66
CA THR A 312 1.90 2.66 10.25
C THR A 312 1.20 3.80 10.97
N VAL A 313 1.94 4.50 11.84
CA VAL A 313 1.47 5.66 12.62
C VAL A 313 2.08 6.96 12.07
N SER A 314 1.37 8.07 12.23
CA SER A 314 1.73 9.35 11.60
C SER A 314 2.26 10.41 12.56
N ASP A 315 2.18 10.17 13.86
CA ASP A 315 2.66 11.08 14.91
C ASP A 315 3.62 10.36 15.86
N GLU A 316 4.56 11.14 16.39
CA GLU A 316 5.63 10.64 17.24
C GLU A 316 5.13 10.22 18.64
N GLU A 317 4.10 10.89 19.16
CA GLU A 317 3.50 10.54 20.46
C GLU A 317 2.92 9.12 20.43
N THR A 318 2.13 8.80 19.41
CA THR A 318 1.62 7.45 19.16
C THR A 318 2.76 6.47 18.90
N PHE A 319 3.73 6.85 18.06
CA PHE A 319 4.89 5.98 17.80
C PHE A 319 5.61 5.60 19.07
N ASN A 320 5.74 6.51 20.04
CA ASN A 320 6.42 6.22 21.30
C ASN A 320 5.54 5.44 22.28
N SER A 321 4.24 5.74 22.36
CA SER A 321 3.32 5.18 23.36
C SER A 321 2.67 3.86 22.98
N ILE A 322 2.56 3.52 21.68
CA ILE A 322 1.93 2.28 21.22
C ILE A 322 2.68 1.05 21.75
N ASP A 323 1.92 0.06 22.23
CA ASP A 323 2.39 -1.15 22.88
C ASP A 323 1.84 -2.44 22.26
N GLU A 324 2.38 -3.59 22.67
CA GLU A 324 1.98 -4.89 22.12
C GLU A 324 0.49 -5.21 22.38
N GLN A 325 -0.01 -4.86 23.57
CA GLN A 325 -1.36 -5.20 24.00
C GLN A 325 -2.41 -4.45 23.16
N SER A 326 -2.22 -3.15 22.96
CA SER A 326 -3.10 -2.30 22.17
C SER A 326 -3.18 -2.75 20.72
N VAL A 327 -2.06 -3.15 20.10
CA VAL A 327 -2.05 -3.73 18.74
C VAL A 327 -2.78 -5.07 18.70
N THR A 328 -2.48 -5.97 19.64
CA THR A 328 -3.13 -7.28 19.72
C THR A 328 -4.64 -7.16 19.85
N GLN A 329 -5.11 -6.25 20.72
CA GLN A 329 -6.53 -5.97 20.91
C GLN A 329 -7.16 -5.36 19.68
N ALA A 330 -6.52 -4.38 19.04
CA ALA A 330 -7.03 -3.72 17.84
C ALA A 330 -7.21 -4.71 16.67
N LEU A 331 -6.24 -5.61 16.47
CA LEU A 331 -6.36 -6.69 15.48
C LEU A 331 -7.48 -7.66 15.86
N GLY A 332 -7.59 -8.04 17.14
CA GLY A 332 -8.65 -8.92 17.63
C GLY A 332 -10.07 -8.37 17.41
N LEU A 333 -10.26 -7.05 17.38
CA LEU A 333 -11.57 -6.46 17.03
C LEU A 333 -12.04 -6.85 15.63
N LEU A 334 -11.10 -6.99 14.69
CA LEU A 334 -11.37 -7.35 13.30
C LEU A 334 -11.68 -8.84 13.11
N PHE A 335 -11.51 -9.67 14.14
CA PHE A 335 -11.76 -11.12 14.08
C PHE A 335 -13.18 -11.43 13.58
N LYS A 336 -13.27 -12.33 12.60
CA LYS A 336 -14.51 -12.91 12.08
C LYS A 336 -14.51 -14.39 12.47
N SER A 337 -15.51 -14.76 13.27
CA SER A 337 -15.80 -16.14 13.69
C SER A 337 -16.14 -17.04 12.53
#